data_AF-A0A436WD78-F1
#
_entry.id   AF-A0A436WD78-F1
#
_cell.length_a   1.000
_cell.length_b   1.000
_cell.length_c   1.000
_cell.angle_alpha   90.00
_cell.angle_beta   90.00
_cell.angle_gamma   90.00
#
_symmetry.space_group_name_H-M   'P 1'
#
loop_
_entity.id
_entity.type
_entity.pdbx_description
1 polymer ?
#
loop_
_entity_poly.entity_id
_entity_poly.type
_entity_poly.pdbx_seq_one_letter_code
_entity_poly.pdbx_strand_id
1 'polypeptide(L)'
;MLDALTVAPLMRFVADIYPVILQSDLYRYLIGAGGTFLLINVLLSARLASRKIRQETPQARQIIREILTSLRTVVIFSLVGLTIAILANLGWLPVYEDPGQYGWAYFAINVVALIVAHDAWFYWTHWFMHRPKLFRWFHRLHHRSYNPTPWT
;
A
#
# COMPACT_ATOMS: atom_id res chain seq x y z
N MET A 1 -15.15 -24.16 -20.33
CA MET A 1 -15.43 -24.96 -19.12
C MET A 1 -14.09 -25.10 -18.42
N LEU A 2 -13.89 -24.50 -17.25
CA LEU A 2 -12.66 -24.70 -16.48
C LEU A 2 -12.81 -26.05 -15.78
N ASP A 3 -12.05 -27.05 -16.22
CA ASP A 3 -12.22 -28.43 -15.77
C ASP A 3 -11.87 -28.54 -14.28
N ALA A 4 -12.52 -29.45 -13.56
CA ALA A 4 -12.30 -29.63 -12.12
C ALA A 4 -10.81 -29.87 -11.75
N LEU A 5 -10.01 -30.34 -12.72
CA LEU A 5 -8.57 -30.55 -12.64
C LEU A 5 -7.76 -29.24 -12.50
N THR A 6 -8.26 -28.09 -12.96
CA THR A 6 -7.57 -26.78 -12.81
C THR A 6 -8.07 -25.96 -11.63
N VAL A 7 -9.33 -26.15 -11.22
CA VAL A 7 -9.94 -25.39 -10.12
C VAL A 7 -9.37 -25.80 -8.76
N ALA A 8 -9.25 -27.11 -8.50
CA ALA A 8 -8.76 -27.58 -7.20
C ALA A 8 -7.29 -27.18 -6.91
N PRO A 9 -6.34 -27.26 -7.86
CA PRO A 9 -4.99 -26.74 -7.67
C PRO A 9 -4.95 -25.23 -7.44
N LEU A 10 -5.72 -24.44 -8.20
CA LEU A 10 -5.77 -22.99 -8.03
C LEU A 10 -6.33 -22.59 -6.66
N MET A 11 -7.40 -23.24 -6.21
CA MET A 11 -7.98 -22.96 -4.89
C MET A 11 -7.01 -23.30 -3.75
N ARG A 12 -6.24 -24.39 -3.87
CA ARG A 12 -5.16 -24.71 -2.92
C ARG A 12 -4.08 -23.64 -2.93
N PHE A 13 -3.59 -23.25 -4.11
CA PHE A 13 -2.61 -22.19 -4.26
C PHE A 13 -3.08 -20.87 -3.60
N VAL A 14 -4.32 -20.45 -3.85
CA VAL A 14 -4.90 -19.25 -3.23
C VAL A 14 -4.97 -19.38 -1.71
N ALA A 15 -5.42 -20.52 -1.20
CA ALA A 15 -5.53 -20.78 0.24
C ALA A 15 -4.17 -20.76 0.94
N ASP A 16 -3.12 -21.22 0.27
CA ASP A 16 -1.76 -21.26 0.81
C ASP A 16 -1.09 -19.88 0.76
N ILE A 17 -1.24 -19.15 -0.35
CA ILE A 17 -0.48 -17.90 -0.58
C ILE A 17 -1.12 -16.66 0.06
N TYR A 18 -2.45 -16.58 0.11
CA TYR A 18 -3.12 -15.37 0.59
C TYR A 18 -2.80 -15.02 2.05
N PRO A 19 -2.79 -15.98 3.00
CA PRO A 19 -2.40 -15.70 4.38
C PRO A 19 -0.98 -15.15 4.48
N VAL A 20 -0.04 -15.66 3.67
CA VAL A 20 1.35 -15.20 3.64
C VAL A 20 1.44 -13.76 3.15
N ILE A 21 0.74 -13.42 2.07
CA ILE A 21 0.70 -12.04 1.53
C ILE A 21 0.10 -11.09 2.57
N LEU A 22 -1.07 -11.44 3.11
CA LEU A 22 -1.76 -10.62 4.11
C LEU A 22 -0.90 -10.40 5.36
N GLN A 23 -0.25 -11.45 5.86
CA GLN A 23 0.66 -11.38 7.00
C GLN A 23 1.87 -10.48 6.71
N SER A 24 2.46 -10.62 5.52
CA SER A 24 3.61 -9.80 5.09
C SER A 24 3.25 -8.32 5.05
N ASP A 25 2.11 -7.98 4.42
CA ASP A 25 1.65 -6.59 4.30
C ASP A 25 1.26 -6.01 5.66
N LEU A 26 0.60 -6.81 6.51
CA LEU A 26 0.28 -6.40 7.87
C LEU A 26 1.54 -6.12 8.69
N TYR A 27 2.56 -6.97 8.64
CA TYR A 27 3.80 -6.74 9.38
C TYR A 27 4.58 -5.55 8.87
N ARG A 28 4.71 -5.39 7.54
CA ARG A 28 5.35 -4.19 6.95
C ARG A 28 4.65 -2.92 7.42
N TYR A 29 3.32 -2.90 7.42
CA TYR A 29 2.54 -1.78 7.91
C TYR A 29 2.76 -1.53 9.41
N LEU A 30 2.60 -2.55 10.26
CA LEU A 30 2.74 -2.40 11.72
C LEU A 30 4.16 -1.97 12.13
N ILE A 31 5.19 -2.54 11.49
CA ILE A 31 6.59 -2.19 11.75
C ILE A 31 6.88 -0.77 11.23
N GLY A 32 6.47 -0.46 10.00
CA GLY A 32 6.72 0.84 9.39
C GLY A 32 5.99 1.99 10.10
N ALA A 33 4.65 1.92 10.14
CA ALA A 33 3.82 2.94 10.75
C ALA A 33 3.98 2.99 12.27
N GLY A 34 3.93 1.81 12.93
CA GLY A 34 4.05 1.72 14.38
C GLY A 34 5.44 2.09 14.89
N GLY A 35 6.49 1.64 14.21
CA GLY A 35 7.87 2.03 14.52
C GLY A 35 8.09 3.53 14.36
N THR A 36 7.59 4.12 13.27
CA THR A 36 7.68 5.58 13.04
C THR A 36 6.89 6.35 14.09
N PHE A 37 5.67 5.91 14.44
CA PHE A 37 4.86 6.54 15.48
C PHE A 37 5.55 6.48 16.84
N LEU A 38 6.07 5.31 17.23
CA LEU A 38 6.81 5.16 18.48
C LEU A 38 8.04 6.07 18.51
N LEU A 39 8.85 6.06 17.45
CA LEU A 39 10.07 6.85 17.41
C LEU A 39 9.79 8.36 17.40
N ILE A 40 8.95 8.83 16.50
CA ILE A 40 8.73 10.27 16.25
C ILE A 40 7.70 10.85 17.20
N ASN A 41 6.53 10.22 17.31
CA ASN A 41 5.38 10.78 18.03
C ASN A 41 5.40 10.47 19.52
N VAL A 42 6.20 9.49 19.98
CA VAL A 42 6.34 9.15 21.40
C VAL A 42 7.74 9.52 21.90
N LEU A 43 8.78 8.81 21.46
CA LEU A 43 10.13 8.89 22.04
C LEU A 43 10.84 10.23 21.77
N LEU A 44 10.69 10.77 20.55
CA LEU A 44 11.31 12.04 20.14
C LEU A 44 10.37 13.24 20.26
N SER A 45 9.14 13.05 20.76
CA SER A 45 8.09 14.07 20.79
C SER A 45 8.53 15.39 21.46
N ALA A 46 9.18 15.31 22.62
CA ALA A 46 9.67 16.49 23.34
C ALA A 46 10.81 17.20 22.59
N ARG A 47 11.75 16.44 22.00
CA ARG A 47 12.89 16.98 21.25
C ARG A 47 12.47 17.64 19.93
N LEU A 48 11.39 17.15 19.33
CA LEU A 48 10.88 17.64 18.05
C LEU A 48 9.71 18.62 18.23
N ALA A 49 9.35 18.98 19.46
CA ALA A 49 8.18 19.84 19.74
C ALA A 49 8.26 21.19 19.02
N SER A 50 9.45 21.81 18.97
CA SER A 50 9.68 23.08 18.27
C SER A 50 9.59 22.97 16.74
N ARG A 51 9.65 21.75 16.18
CA ARG A 51 9.55 21.49 14.74
C ARG A 51 8.11 21.21 14.28
N LYS A 52 7.15 21.16 15.21
CA LYS A 52 5.74 20.93 14.86
C LYS A 52 5.17 22.13 14.11
N ILE A 53 4.62 21.87 12.92
CA ILE A 53 3.86 22.88 12.15
C ILE A 53 2.55 23.24 12.86
N ARG A 54 1.88 22.23 13.46
CA ARG A 54 0.66 22.41 14.26
C ARG A 54 0.94 22.13 15.73
N GLN A 55 0.56 23.07 16.60
CA GLN A 55 0.77 22.95 18.05
C GLN A 55 -0.06 21.81 18.65
N GLU A 56 -1.30 21.67 18.20
CA GLU A 56 -2.22 20.61 18.64
C GLU A 56 -1.64 19.20 18.40
N THR A 57 -2.00 18.26 19.26
CA THR A 57 -1.72 16.83 19.06
C THR A 57 -2.94 16.14 18.43
N PRO A 58 -2.74 15.13 17.57
CA PRO A 58 -3.85 14.37 16.99
C PRO A 58 -4.69 13.72 18.10
N GLN A 59 -6.01 13.91 18.04
CA GLN A 59 -6.92 13.30 19.02
C GLN A 59 -6.92 11.77 18.89
N ALA A 60 -7.07 11.05 19.99
CA ALA A 60 -7.11 9.58 19.99
C ALA A 60 -8.15 9.00 19.00
N ARG A 61 -9.32 9.65 18.87
CA ARG A 61 -10.37 9.26 17.91
C ARG A 61 -9.89 9.34 16.45
N GLN A 62 -9.06 10.34 16.11
CA GLN A 62 -8.46 10.45 14.78
C GLN A 62 -7.46 9.32 14.55
N ILE A 63 -6.58 9.06 15.52
CA ILE A 63 -5.57 7.99 15.45
C ILE A 63 -6.25 6.63 15.23
N ILE A 64 -7.30 6.31 16.00
CA ILE A 64 -8.06 5.06 15.83
C ILE A 64 -8.65 4.97 14.42
N ARG A 65 -9.22 6.06 13.90
CA ARG A 65 -9.78 6.08 12.54
C ARG A 65 -8.70 5.86 11.48
N GLU A 66 -7.52 6.47 11.64
CA GLU A 66 -6.38 6.28 10.74
C GLU A 66 -5.94 4.82 10.75
N ILE A 67 -5.72 4.22 11.92
CA ILE A 67 -5.37 2.80 12.07
C ILE A 67 -6.41 1.90 11.39
N LEU A 68 -7.70 2.07 11.69
CA LEU A 68 -8.76 1.24 11.12
C LEU A 68 -8.89 1.40 9.61
N THR A 69 -8.62 2.61 9.09
CA THR A 69 -8.63 2.86 7.64
C THR A 69 -7.46 2.17 6.97
N SER A 70 -6.27 2.28 7.54
CA SER A 70 -5.06 1.66 7.00
C SER A 70 -5.09 0.14 7.10
N LEU A 71 -5.71 -0.45 8.12
CA LEU A 71 -5.96 -1.90 8.17
C LEU A 71 -6.87 -2.38 7.03
N ARG A 72 -7.86 -1.56 6.61
CA ARG A 72 -8.65 -1.86 5.40
C ARG A 72 -7.79 -1.78 4.15
N THR A 73 -6.90 -0.80 4.08
CA THR A 73 -5.95 -0.64 2.99
C THR A 73 -5.02 -1.86 2.89
N VAL A 74 -4.52 -2.40 4.00
CA VAL A 74 -3.72 -3.65 4.04
C VAL A 74 -4.47 -4.81 3.38
N VAL A 75 -5.76 -4.99 3.68
CA VAL A 75 -6.58 -6.03 3.03
C VAL A 75 -6.76 -5.77 1.53
N ILE A 76 -6.95 -4.52 1.12
CA ILE A 76 -7.09 -4.19 -0.31
C ILE A 76 -5.78 -4.50 -1.06
N PHE A 77 -4.63 -4.09 -0.52
CA PHE A 77 -3.33 -4.35 -1.16
C PHE A 77 -2.97 -5.83 -1.15
N SER A 78 -3.32 -6.59 -0.11
CA SER A 78 -3.09 -8.04 -0.09
C SER A 78 -3.93 -8.76 -1.16
N LEU A 79 -5.14 -8.28 -1.46
CA LEU A 79 -5.96 -8.79 -2.57
C LEU A 79 -5.38 -8.44 -3.94
N VAL A 80 -4.76 -7.25 -4.09
CA VAL A 80 -4.01 -6.90 -5.29
C VAL A 80 -2.81 -7.83 -5.45
N GLY A 81 -2.04 -8.05 -4.38
CA GLY A 81 -0.91 -9.00 -4.35
C GLY A 81 -1.35 -10.43 -4.69
N LEU A 82 -2.49 -10.88 -4.16
CA LEU A 82 -3.08 -12.18 -4.50
C LEU A 82 -3.43 -12.25 -5.99
N THR A 83 -4.01 -11.19 -6.55
CA THR A 83 -4.34 -11.14 -7.98
C THR A 83 -3.09 -11.28 -8.84
N ILE A 84 -2.01 -10.56 -8.49
CA ILE A 84 -0.71 -10.67 -9.15
C ILE A 84 -0.16 -12.10 -9.05
N ALA A 85 -0.20 -12.71 -7.86
CA ALA A 85 0.27 -14.07 -7.63
C ALA A 85 -0.52 -15.10 -8.46
N ILE A 86 -1.85 -14.95 -8.56
CA ILE A 86 -2.70 -15.80 -9.40
C ILE A 86 -2.31 -15.65 -10.87
N LEU A 87 -2.19 -14.42 -11.38
CA LEU A 87 -1.83 -14.17 -12.77
C LEU A 87 -0.44 -14.71 -13.12
N ALA A 88 0.52 -14.59 -12.20
CA ALA A 88 1.84 -15.19 -12.34
C ALA A 88 1.78 -16.72 -12.36
N ASN A 89 1.03 -17.34 -11.43
CA ASN A 89 0.86 -18.79 -11.37
C ASN A 89 0.14 -19.35 -12.62
N LEU A 90 -0.73 -18.57 -13.26
CA LEU A 90 -1.38 -18.93 -14.53
C LEU A 90 -0.48 -18.67 -15.76
N GLY A 91 0.71 -18.09 -15.58
CA GLY A 91 1.63 -17.72 -16.65
C GLY A 91 1.19 -16.50 -17.48
N TRP A 92 0.18 -15.76 -17.02
CA TRP A 92 -0.32 -14.56 -17.71
C TRP A 92 0.51 -13.31 -17.39
N LEU A 93 1.19 -13.31 -16.24
CA LEU A 93 2.09 -12.25 -15.83
C LEU A 93 3.50 -12.81 -15.62
N PRO A 94 4.44 -12.58 -16.56
CA PRO A 94 5.83 -12.99 -16.37
C PRO A 94 6.44 -12.28 -15.16
N VAL A 95 7.10 -13.04 -14.28
CA VAL A 95 7.87 -12.51 -13.15
C VAL A 95 9.32 -12.89 -13.38
N TYR A 96 10.20 -11.89 -13.49
CA TYR A 96 11.63 -12.08 -13.68
C TYR A 96 12.34 -12.02 -12.33
N GLU A 97 13.00 -13.10 -11.94
CA GLU A 97 13.71 -13.19 -10.64
C GLU A 97 15.14 -12.64 -10.72
N ASP A 98 15.75 -12.65 -11.91
CA ASP A 98 17.08 -12.10 -12.16
C ASP A 98 16.98 -10.70 -12.79
N PRO A 99 17.35 -9.63 -12.06
CA PRO A 99 17.40 -8.27 -12.61
C PRO A 99 18.34 -8.12 -13.82
N GLY A 100 19.33 -9.02 -13.95
CA GLY A 100 20.30 -9.05 -15.04
C GLY A 100 19.85 -9.81 -16.28
N GLN A 101 18.69 -10.50 -16.26
CA GLN A 101 18.25 -11.41 -17.33
C GLN A 101 18.26 -10.76 -18.73
N TYR A 102 17.91 -9.48 -18.82
CA TYR A 102 17.90 -8.70 -20.07
C TYR A 102 18.98 -7.60 -20.09
N GLY A 103 19.93 -7.64 -19.15
CA GLY A 103 20.99 -6.67 -18.95
C GLY A 103 20.59 -5.49 -18.05
N TRP A 104 21.60 -4.97 -17.33
CA TRP A 104 21.43 -3.88 -16.37
C TRP A 104 20.90 -2.58 -16.98
N ALA A 105 21.19 -2.30 -18.25
CA ALA A 105 20.65 -1.14 -18.95
C ALA A 105 19.12 -1.25 -19.13
N TYR A 106 18.63 -2.43 -19.53
CA TYR A 106 17.19 -2.69 -19.64
C TYR A 106 16.50 -2.56 -18.27
N PHE A 107 17.10 -3.13 -17.22
CA PHE A 107 16.60 -2.99 -15.86
C PHE A 107 16.50 -1.51 -15.43
N ALA A 108 17.56 -0.73 -15.63
CA ALA A 108 17.58 0.69 -15.28
C ALA A 108 16.51 1.49 -16.04
N ILE A 109 16.35 1.23 -17.35
CA ILE A 109 15.30 1.88 -18.16
C ILE A 109 13.91 1.53 -17.62
N ASN A 110 13.66 0.27 -17.25
CA ASN A 110 12.38 -0.15 -16.67
C ASN A 110 12.10 0.53 -15.33
N VAL A 111 13.11 0.68 -14.47
CA VAL A 111 12.96 1.41 -13.19
C VAL A 111 12.58 2.87 -13.44
N VAL A 112 13.28 3.56 -14.35
CA VAL A 112 12.97 4.95 -14.71
C VAL A 112 11.58 5.05 -15.32
N ALA A 113 11.23 4.17 -16.25
CA ALA A 113 9.91 4.12 -16.87
C ALA A 113 8.80 3.89 -15.85
N LEU A 114 9.00 2.99 -14.87
CA LEU A 114 8.05 2.72 -13.80
C LEU A 114 7.88 3.94 -12.89
N ILE A 115 8.95 4.64 -12.53
CA ILE A 115 8.88 5.86 -11.73
C ILE A 115 8.05 6.92 -12.45
N VAL A 116 8.35 7.17 -13.73
CA VAL A 116 7.62 8.16 -14.54
C VAL A 116 6.15 7.75 -14.70
N ALA A 117 5.89 6.48 -15.02
CA ALA A 117 4.53 5.97 -15.17
C ALA A 117 3.73 6.07 -13.86
N HIS A 118 4.36 5.76 -12.73
CA HIS A 118 3.72 5.83 -11.42
C HIS A 118 3.43 7.28 -11.00
N ASP A 119 4.37 8.20 -11.20
CA ASP A 119 4.15 9.62 -10.93
C ASP A 119 3.00 10.18 -11.77
N ALA A 120 3.00 9.86 -13.06
CA ALA A 120 1.96 10.28 -13.98
C ALA A 120 0.58 9.70 -13.59
N TRP A 121 0.51 8.39 -13.31
CA TRP A 121 -0.70 7.74 -12.80
C TRP A 121 -1.20 8.39 -11.50
N PHE A 122 -0.30 8.66 -10.56
CA PHE A 122 -0.67 9.27 -9.28
C PHE A 122 -1.20 10.68 -9.48
N TYR A 123 -0.52 11.50 -10.29
CA TYR A 123 -0.94 12.87 -10.60
C TYR A 123 -2.38 12.91 -11.15
N TRP A 124 -2.65 12.14 -12.22
CA TRP A 124 -3.97 12.17 -12.84
C TRP A 124 -5.03 11.56 -11.95
N THR A 125 -4.75 10.41 -11.32
CA THR A 125 -5.69 9.76 -10.41
C THR A 125 -6.06 10.69 -9.26
N HIS A 126 -5.06 11.32 -8.63
CA HIS A 126 -5.27 12.30 -7.56
C HIS A 126 -6.07 13.51 -8.05
N TRP A 127 -5.73 14.05 -9.22
CA TRP A 127 -6.49 15.15 -9.83
C TRP A 127 -7.95 14.79 -10.08
N PHE A 128 -8.25 13.59 -10.58
CA PHE A 128 -9.61 13.10 -10.75
C PHE A 128 -10.32 12.95 -9.39
N MET A 129 -9.65 12.39 -8.40
CA MET A 129 -10.18 12.24 -7.05
C MET A 129 -10.57 13.57 -6.39
N HIS A 130 -9.92 14.68 -6.77
CA HIS A 130 -10.28 16.03 -6.33
C HIS A 130 -11.47 16.66 -7.07
N ARG A 131 -11.97 16.04 -8.14
CA ARG A 131 -13.16 16.55 -8.82
C ARG A 131 -14.39 16.47 -7.89
N PRO A 132 -15.29 17.48 -7.88
CA PRO A 132 -16.37 17.57 -6.88
C PRO A 132 -17.25 16.33 -6.75
N LYS A 133 -17.52 15.63 -7.86
CA LYS A 133 -18.35 14.41 -7.89
C LYS A 133 -17.66 13.20 -7.26
N LEU A 134 -16.33 13.15 -7.29
CA LEU A 134 -15.52 12.01 -6.85
C LEU A 134 -14.92 12.25 -5.45
N PHE A 135 -14.68 13.50 -5.07
CA PHE A 135 -14.04 13.89 -3.82
C PHE A 135 -14.63 13.22 -2.58
N ARG A 136 -15.97 13.22 -2.47
CA ARG A 136 -16.66 12.67 -1.29
C ARG A 136 -16.43 11.17 -1.11
N TRP A 137 -16.22 10.44 -2.22
CA TRP A 137 -16.07 8.99 -2.23
C TRP A 137 -14.62 8.56 -2.04
N PHE A 138 -13.69 9.20 -2.73
CA PHE A 138 -12.31 8.73 -2.80
C PHE A 138 -11.34 9.50 -1.91
N HIS A 139 -11.52 10.82 -1.78
CA HIS A 139 -10.45 11.67 -1.25
C HIS A 139 -10.79 12.38 0.06
N ARG A 140 -12.07 12.52 0.39
CA ARG A 140 -12.52 13.20 1.61
C ARG A 140 -11.97 12.56 2.89
N LEU A 141 -11.81 11.23 2.94
CA LEU A 141 -11.29 10.56 4.13
C LEU A 141 -9.84 10.95 4.40
N HIS A 142 -9.01 10.98 3.37
CA HIS A 142 -7.62 11.46 3.44
C HIS A 142 -7.57 12.91 3.96
N HIS A 143 -8.42 13.81 3.43
CA HIS A 143 -8.50 15.20 3.89
C HIS A 143 -9.04 15.39 5.32
N ARG A 144 -9.62 14.35 5.95
CA ARG A 144 -10.06 14.45 7.35
C ARG A 144 -8.91 14.31 8.35
N SER A 145 -7.71 13.96 7.91
CA SER A 145 -6.50 13.87 8.73
C SER A 145 -5.67 15.14 8.62
N TYR A 146 -6.17 16.21 9.25
CA TYR A 146 -5.56 17.55 9.20
C TYR A 146 -4.26 17.67 10.03
N ASN A 147 -4.03 16.73 10.94
CA ASN A 147 -2.78 16.55 11.69
C ASN A 147 -2.41 15.06 11.62
N PRO A 148 -1.93 14.57 10.47
CA PRO A 148 -1.80 13.15 10.22
C PRO A 148 -0.75 12.52 11.14
N THR A 149 -1.01 11.29 11.57
CA THR A 149 0.02 10.44 12.18
C THR A 149 0.59 9.48 11.15
N PRO A 150 1.72 8.80 11.44
CA PRO A 150 2.22 7.69 10.62
C PRO A 150 1.22 6.56 10.32
N TRP A 151 0.05 6.55 10.97
CA TRP A 151 -1.03 5.58 10.73
C TRP A 151 -1.95 5.94 9.55
N THR A 152 -1.82 7.13 8.94
CA THR A 152 -2.62 7.52 7.75
C THR A 152 -2.00 7.04 6.44
#